data_AF-A0A482DWN3-F1
#
_entry.id   AF-A0A482DWN3-F1
#
_cell.length_a   1.000
_cell.length_b   1.000
_cell.length_c   1.000
_cell.angle_alpha   90.00
_cell.angle_beta   90.00
_cell.angle_gamma   90.00
#
_symmetry.space_group_name_H-M   'P 1'
#
loop_
_entity.id
_entity.type
_entity.pdbx_description
1 polymer ?
#
loop_
_entity_poly.entity_id
_entity_poly.type
_entity_poly.pdbx_seq_one_letter_code
_entity_poly.pdbx_strand_id
1 'polypeptide(L)'
;LGNVLYLIRIPTMSLDEFANQVAPLKIFTLDEVVDFFYHFTANKKPTLAFGTKPRLGRKAQICHRFQSCAYRNNQWRYRGRCDSFQFMVDKRIFIIGFGLYGSSNGDAEYKIKIELKRQGKCLASKNYSFYSDGSSRTFHVYFDHPVQIDPEYFYTASAILDGNELSYFG
;
A
#
# COMPACT_ATOMS: atom_id res chain seq x y z
N LEU A 1 12.21 -26.93 -10.07
CA LEU A 1 12.53 -26.17 -8.83
C LEU A 1 13.05 -27.05 -7.68
N GLY A 2 12.76 -28.36 -7.62
CA GLY A 2 13.34 -29.25 -6.61
C GLY A 2 13.15 -28.74 -5.17
N ASN A 3 14.14 -28.96 -4.30
CA ASN A 3 14.08 -28.55 -2.90
C ASN A 3 13.97 -27.03 -2.67
N VAL A 4 14.28 -26.21 -3.68
CA VAL A 4 14.18 -24.74 -3.59
C VAL A 4 12.71 -24.30 -3.46
N LEU A 5 11.76 -25.12 -3.94
CA LEU A 5 10.32 -24.84 -3.82
C LEU A 5 9.89 -24.65 -2.35
N TYR A 6 10.45 -25.45 -1.44
CA TYR A 6 10.13 -25.40 0.00
C TYR A 6 10.64 -24.14 0.71
N LEU A 7 11.53 -23.37 0.06
CA LEU A 7 11.98 -22.06 0.56
C LEU A 7 10.96 -20.95 0.29
N ILE A 8 9.99 -21.18 -0.61
CA ILE A 8 8.89 -20.26 -0.86
C ILE A 8 7.91 -20.36 0.31
N ARG A 9 7.53 -19.23 0.90
CA ARG A 9 6.63 -19.19 2.06
C ARG A 9 5.16 -19.16 1.65
N ILE A 10 4.71 -20.19 0.92
CA ILE A 10 3.31 -20.30 0.45
C ILE A 10 2.29 -20.10 1.58
N PRO A 11 2.47 -20.65 2.79
CA PRO A 11 1.48 -20.50 3.87
C PRO A 11 1.34 -19.06 4.40
N THR A 12 2.14 -18.11 3.93
CA THR A 12 2.11 -16.71 4.39
C THR A 12 1.24 -15.80 3.53
N MET A 13 0.68 -16.30 2.43
CA MET A 13 -0.35 -15.60 1.65
C MET A 13 -1.74 -15.80 2.26
N SER A 14 -2.75 -15.13 1.73
CA SER A 14 -4.14 -15.36 2.14
C SER A 14 -4.70 -16.67 1.57
N LEU A 15 -5.73 -17.23 2.23
CA LEU A 15 -6.46 -18.39 1.72
C LEU A 15 -7.04 -18.14 0.32
N ASP A 16 -7.56 -16.93 0.10
CA ASP A 16 -8.16 -16.55 -1.18
C ASP A 16 -7.11 -16.54 -2.31
N GLU A 17 -5.95 -15.92 -2.09
CA GLU A 17 -4.84 -15.95 -3.05
C GLU A 17 -4.38 -17.39 -3.33
N PHE A 18 -4.25 -18.21 -2.28
CA PHE A 18 -3.84 -19.60 -2.46
C PHE A 18 -4.86 -20.39 -3.30
N ALA A 19 -6.14 -20.33 -2.93
CA ALA A 19 -7.20 -21.10 -3.58
C ALA A 19 -7.42 -20.70 -5.04
N ASN A 20 -7.34 -19.40 -5.34
CA ASN A 20 -7.66 -18.87 -6.67
C ASN A 20 -6.44 -18.79 -7.61
N GLN A 21 -5.23 -18.59 -7.07
CA GLN A 21 -4.04 -18.32 -7.90
C GLN A 21 -3.02 -19.46 -7.87
N VAL A 22 -2.90 -20.20 -6.76
CA VAL A 22 -1.78 -21.13 -6.55
C VAL A 22 -2.21 -22.59 -6.65
N ALA A 23 -3.26 -23.00 -5.94
CA ALA A 23 -3.78 -24.37 -5.97
C ALA A 23 -4.13 -24.86 -7.39
N PRO A 24 -4.72 -24.04 -8.29
CA PRO A 24 -5.03 -24.46 -9.66
C PRO A 24 -3.80 -24.73 -10.54
N LEU A 25 -2.61 -24.24 -10.15
CA LEU A 25 -1.38 -24.43 -10.93
C LEU A 25 -0.84 -25.85 -10.85
N LYS A 26 -1.35 -26.69 -9.93
CA LYS A 26 -0.96 -28.10 -9.74
C LYS A 26 0.57 -28.29 -9.58
N ILE A 27 1.21 -27.33 -8.94
CA ILE A 27 2.66 -27.37 -8.62
C ILE A 27 2.96 -28.16 -7.33
N PHE A 28 1.94 -28.40 -6.51
CA PHE A 28 2.01 -29.13 -5.24
C PHE A 28 1.29 -30.47 -5.33
N THR A 29 1.68 -31.42 -4.49
CA THR A 29 0.94 -32.68 -4.36
C THR A 29 -0.43 -32.45 -3.71
N LEU A 30 -1.36 -33.40 -3.88
CA LEU A 30 -2.67 -33.29 -3.24
C LEU A 30 -2.56 -33.21 -1.71
N ASP A 31 -1.64 -33.98 -1.12
CA ASP A 31 -1.39 -33.96 0.32
C ASP A 31 -0.88 -32.59 0.78
N GLU A 32 0.07 -31.99 0.05
CA GLU A 32 0.56 -30.64 0.33
C GLU A 32 -0.56 -29.60 0.22
N VAL A 33 -1.44 -29.70 -0.78
CA VAL A 33 -2.60 -28.81 -0.94
C VAL A 33 -3.55 -28.95 0.24
N VAL A 34 -3.88 -30.18 0.66
CA VAL A 34 -4.74 -30.45 1.82
C VAL A 34 -4.13 -29.88 3.09
N ASP A 35 -2.84 -30.09 3.30
CA ASP A 35 -2.09 -29.54 4.43
C ASP A 35 -2.09 -28.01 4.44
N PHE A 36 -1.99 -27.36 3.29
CA PHE A 36 -2.16 -25.90 3.19
C PHE A 36 -3.57 -25.47 3.58
N PHE A 37 -4.62 -26.15 3.12
CA PHE A 37 -6.00 -25.82 3.53
C PHE A 37 -6.23 -26.00 5.03
N TYR A 38 -5.69 -27.04 5.64
CA TYR A 38 -5.69 -27.18 7.10
C TYR A 38 -4.89 -26.07 7.77
N HIS A 39 -3.75 -25.67 7.21
CA HIS A 39 -2.98 -24.54 7.72
C HIS A 39 -3.77 -23.24 7.68
N PHE A 40 -4.58 -22.99 6.65
CA PHE A 40 -5.40 -21.78 6.60
C PHE A 40 -6.61 -21.83 7.53
N THR A 41 -7.32 -22.96 7.58
CA THR A 41 -8.68 -23.01 8.18
C THR A 41 -8.76 -23.71 9.54
N ALA A 42 -7.90 -24.68 9.83
CA ALA A 42 -8.03 -25.49 11.03
C ALA A 42 -7.55 -24.77 12.30
N ASN A 43 -8.16 -25.10 13.45
CA ASN A 43 -7.71 -24.61 14.76
C ASN A 43 -6.35 -25.22 15.15
N LYS A 44 -6.17 -26.52 14.91
CA LYS A 44 -4.91 -27.23 15.12
C LYS A 44 -4.16 -27.30 13.78
N LYS A 45 -3.08 -26.53 13.67
CA LYS A 45 -2.30 -26.41 12.44
C LYS A 45 -1.41 -27.65 12.22
N PRO A 46 -1.30 -28.18 11.00
CA PRO A 46 -0.34 -29.23 10.67
C PRO A 46 1.09 -28.67 10.65
N THR A 47 2.07 -29.57 10.74
CA THR A 47 3.47 -29.22 10.50
C THR A 47 3.73 -29.24 8.99
N LEU A 48 4.16 -28.11 8.43
CA LEU A 48 4.45 -28.00 7.01
C LEU A 48 5.95 -28.05 6.74
N ALA A 49 6.33 -28.57 5.58
CA ALA A 49 7.70 -28.46 5.04
C ALA A 49 8.05 -27.03 4.56
N PHE A 50 7.06 -26.12 4.54
CA PHE A 50 7.20 -24.75 4.08
C PHE A 50 7.33 -23.77 5.24
N GLY A 51 8.05 -22.67 5.02
CA GLY A 51 8.13 -21.59 5.99
C GLY A 51 6.76 -20.92 6.22
N THR A 52 6.23 -21.05 7.44
CA THR A 52 4.91 -20.52 7.83
C THR A 52 4.96 -19.11 8.40
N LYS A 53 6.15 -18.62 8.76
CA LYS A 53 6.32 -17.27 9.30
C LYS A 53 6.61 -16.28 8.17
N PRO A 54 5.83 -15.18 8.04
CA PRO A 54 6.13 -14.12 7.08
C PRO A 54 7.56 -13.61 7.23
N ARG A 55 8.16 -13.15 6.12
CA ARG A 55 9.46 -12.47 6.18
C ARG A 55 9.28 -11.17 6.96
N LEU A 56 10.21 -10.90 7.89
CA LEU A 56 10.32 -9.59 8.52
C LEU A 56 10.79 -8.60 7.45
N GLY A 57 9.83 -7.84 6.90
CA GLY A 57 10.10 -6.75 5.97
C GLY A 57 10.78 -5.58 6.68
N ARG A 58 11.29 -4.63 5.90
CA ARG A 58 11.75 -3.36 6.45
C ARG A 58 10.55 -2.56 6.94
N LYS A 59 10.69 -1.91 8.11
CA LYS A 59 9.67 -0.98 8.60
C LYS A 59 9.54 0.20 7.63
N ALA A 60 8.32 0.55 7.27
CA ALA A 60 8.04 1.73 6.46
C ALA A 60 8.65 2.97 7.12
N GLN A 61 9.35 3.77 6.34
CA GLN A 61 9.87 5.06 6.77
C GLN A 61 8.91 6.14 6.26
N ILE A 62 8.51 7.04 7.15
CA ILE A 62 7.58 8.13 6.83
C ILE A 62 8.38 9.41 6.71
N CYS A 63 8.25 10.10 5.58
CA CYS A 63 8.88 11.38 5.33
C CYS A 63 7.79 12.45 5.20
N HIS A 64 7.71 13.33 6.20
CA HIS A 64 6.81 14.48 6.15
C HIS A 64 7.52 15.66 5.49
N ARG A 65 6.95 16.16 4.39
CA ARG A 65 7.45 17.37 3.72
C ARG A 65 7.14 18.65 4.50
N PHE A 66 6.08 18.63 5.30
CA PHE A 66 5.61 19.76 6.09
C PHE A 66 5.87 19.52 7.57
N GLN A 67 6.35 20.54 8.27
CA GLN A 67 6.66 20.47 9.70
C GLN A 67 5.43 20.61 10.59
N SER A 68 4.36 21.21 10.07
CA SER A 68 3.10 21.42 10.75
C SER A 68 1.95 21.39 9.75
N CYS A 69 0.73 21.24 10.26
CA CYS A 69 -0.49 21.49 9.50
C CYS A 69 -0.99 22.91 9.78
N ALA A 70 -1.64 23.53 8.81
CA ALA A 70 -2.20 24.86 8.93
C ALA A 70 -3.60 24.84 9.56
N TYR A 71 -3.82 25.73 10.55
CA TYR A 71 -5.09 25.93 11.28
C TYR A 71 -5.72 27.31 11.03
N ARG A 72 -5.27 28.04 10.01
CA ARG A 72 -5.69 29.45 9.77
C ARG A 72 -6.88 29.52 8.81
N ASN A 73 -7.35 30.74 8.51
CA ASN A 73 -8.46 31.05 7.59
C ASN A 73 -8.35 30.48 6.15
N ASN A 74 -7.22 29.85 5.81
CA ASN A 74 -7.03 29.18 4.53
C ASN A 74 -7.75 27.83 4.55
N GLN A 75 -8.44 27.52 3.47
CA GLN A 75 -9.27 26.33 3.36
C GLN A 75 -8.75 25.44 2.24
N TRP A 76 -8.51 24.16 2.54
CA TRP A 76 -8.30 23.15 1.50
C TRP A 76 -9.57 22.36 1.26
N ARG A 77 -9.86 22.09 -0.03
CA ARG A 77 -11.06 21.38 -0.46
C ARG A 77 -10.70 20.38 -1.54
N TYR A 78 -11.07 19.13 -1.32
CA TYR A 78 -10.88 18.06 -2.27
C TYR A 78 -12.13 17.91 -3.14
N ARG A 79 -12.11 18.52 -4.34
CA ARG A 79 -13.23 18.48 -5.31
C ARG A 79 -12.83 17.84 -6.64
N GLY A 80 -12.12 16.71 -6.57
CA GLY A 80 -11.64 15.98 -7.75
C GLY A 80 -10.52 16.67 -8.52
N ARG A 81 -9.88 17.69 -7.94
CA ARG A 81 -8.69 18.33 -8.53
C ARG A 81 -7.44 17.52 -8.21
N CYS A 82 -6.48 17.56 -9.12
CA CYS A 82 -5.20 16.88 -8.95
C CYS A 82 -4.24 17.76 -8.16
N ASP A 83 -3.86 17.28 -6.98
CA ASP A 83 -2.74 17.80 -6.22
C ASP A 83 -1.48 17.03 -6.60
N SER A 84 -0.38 17.72 -6.88
CA SER A 84 0.85 17.06 -7.25
C SER A 84 2.09 17.85 -6.88
N PHE A 85 3.19 17.14 -6.68
CA PHE A 85 4.51 17.72 -6.50
C PHE A 85 5.58 16.82 -7.11
N GLN A 86 6.71 17.43 -7.47
CA GLN A 86 7.88 16.70 -7.93
C GLN A 86 8.85 16.48 -6.79
N PHE A 87 9.52 15.34 -6.81
CA PHE A 87 10.57 15.01 -5.87
C PHE A 87 11.68 14.22 -6.56
N MET A 88 12.83 14.17 -5.89
CA MET A 88 14.01 13.42 -6.25
C MET A 88 14.64 12.88 -4.97
N VAL A 89 15.40 11.80 -5.08
CA VAL A 89 16.10 11.17 -3.95
C VAL A 89 17.59 11.06 -4.26
N ASP A 90 18.41 11.03 -3.21
CA ASP A 90 19.86 10.84 -3.27
C ASP A 90 20.26 9.35 -3.26
N LYS A 91 19.36 8.49 -2.80
CA LYS A 91 19.56 7.03 -2.70
C LYS A 91 18.35 6.30 -3.25
N ARG A 92 18.59 5.10 -3.77
CA ARG A 92 17.50 4.22 -4.20
C ARG A 92 16.56 3.94 -3.04
N ILE A 93 15.27 4.20 -3.25
CA ILE A 93 14.20 3.86 -2.31
C ILE A 93 13.08 3.09 -3.00
N PHE A 94 12.16 2.56 -2.20
CA PHE A 94 10.91 1.99 -2.68
C PHE A 94 9.75 2.75 -2.05
N ILE A 95 8.97 3.44 -2.88
CA ILE A 95 7.75 4.12 -2.42
C ILE A 95 6.62 3.09 -2.38
N ILE A 96 6.04 2.94 -1.20
CA ILE A 96 4.88 2.05 -0.99
C ILE A 96 3.56 2.80 -1.06
N GLY A 97 3.56 4.13 -0.91
CA GLY A 97 2.34 4.91 -0.77
C GLY A 97 2.57 6.38 -0.43
N PHE A 98 1.48 7.10 -0.18
CA PHE A 98 1.47 8.51 0.21
C PHE A 98 0.75 8.72 1.54
N GLY A 99 1.17 9.75 2.28
CA GLY A 99 0.42 10.27 3.43
C GLY A 99 -0.40 11.48 2.99
N LEU A 100 -1.71 11.40 3.17
CA LEU A 100 -2.67 12.43 2.76
C LEU A 100 -3.34 13.04 3.99
N TYR A 101 -3.64 14.33 3.97
CA TYR A 101 -4.45 14.95 5.01
C TYR A 101 -5.93 14.62 4.80
N GLY A 102 -6.65 14.49 5.91
CA GLY A 102 -8.09 14.20 5.94
C GLY A 102 -8.92 15.40 6.36
N SER A 103 -10.17 15.14 6.74
CA SER A 103 -11.12 16.17 7.14
C SER A 103 -10.66 16.95 8.37
N SER A 104 -10.90 18.26 8.37
CA SER A 104 -10.71 19.15 9.52
C SER A 104 -12.01 19.45 10.27
N ASN A 105 -13.13 18.86 9.84
CA ASN A 105 -14.46 19.12 10.38
C ASN A 105 -15.17 17.81 10.74
N GLY A 106 -14.51 17.00 11.58
CA GLY A 106 -15.00 15.67 11.94
C GLY A 106 -14.58 14.60 10.95
N ASP A 107 -15.20 13.44 11.06
CA ASP A 107 -14.88 12.26 10.29
C ASP A 107 -15.52 12.29 8.90
N ALA A 108 -14.77 11.84 7.88
CA ALA A 108 -15.23 11.88 6.50
C ALA A 108 -14.53 10.83 5.64
N GLU A 109 -15.28 10.28 4.68
CA GLU A 109 -14.75 9.41 3.63
C GLU A 109 -14.29 10.25 2.43
N TYR A 110 -13.12 9.91 1.89
CA TYR A 110 -12.60 10.48 0.65
C TYR A 110 -12.41 9.38 -0.39
N LYS A 111 -12.90 9.63 -1.61
CA LYS A 111 -12.51 8.85 -2.78
C LYS A 111 -11.20 9.41 -3.31
N ILE A 112 -10.23 8.55 -3.54
CA ILE A 112 -8.90 8.97 -3.97
C ILE A 112 -8.39 8.17 -5.15
N LYS A 113 -7.57 8.84 -5.96
CA LYS A 113 -6.69 8.23 -6.94
C LYS A 113 -5.28 8.75 -6.71
N ILE A 114 -4.36 7.86 -6.38
CA ILE A 114 -2.93 8.19 -6.27
C ILE A 114 -2.20 7.69 -7.51
N GLU A 115 -1.24 8.48 -8.00
CA GLU A 115 -0.39 8.11 -9.12
C GLU A 115 1.06 8.55 -8.85
N LEU A 116 2.00 7.70 -9.26
CA LEU A 116 3.42 8.01 -9.27
C LEU A 116 3.93 7.96 -10.70
N LYS A 117 4.54 9.04 -11.17
CA LYS A 117 4.90 9.25 -12.58
C LYS A 117 6.37 9.60 -12.75
N ARG A 118 6.92 9.31 -13.92
CA ARG A 118 8.24 9.77 -14.37
C ARG A 118 8.17 10.09 -15.86
N GLN A 119 8.61 11.29 -16.24
CA GLN A 119 8.66 11.73 -17.65
C GLN A 119 7.33 11.51 -18.40
N GLY A 120 6.21 11.81 -17.76
CA GLY A 120 4.86 11.62 -18.34
C GLY A 120 4.34 10.18 -18.32
N LYS A 121 5.16 9.17 -17.98
CA LYS A 121 4.71 7.78 -17.83
C LYS A 121 4.23 7.51 -16.40
N CYS A 122 3.06 6.90 -16.27
CA CYS A 122 2.57 6.38 -15.00
C CYS A 122 3.32 5.09 -14.64
N LEU A 123 3.96 5.09 -13.47
CA LEU A 123 4.70 3.94 -12.93
C LEU A 123 3.80 3.08 -12.03
N ALA A 124 2.92 3.73 -11.27
CA ALA A 124 1.90 3.08 -10.46
C ALA A 124 0.70 4.00 -10.27
N SER A 125 -0.48 3.40 -10.19
CA SER A 125 -1.74 4.09 -9.93
C SER A 125 -2.61 3.21 -9.05
N LYS A 126 -3.36 3.81 -8.12
CA LYS A 126 -4.39 3.08 -7.36
C LYS A 126 -5.56 4.00 -7.03
N ASN A 127 -6.77 3.45 -7.17
CA ASN A 127 -7.99 4.05 -6.67
C ASN A 127 -8.34 3.41 -5.33
N TYR A 128 -8.73 4.21 -4.35
CA TYR A 128 -9.11 3.73 -3.02
C TYR A 128 -10.13 4.69 -2.40
N SER A 129 -10.81 4.25 -1.35
CA SER A 129 -11.53 5.14 -0.44
C SER A 129 -10.91 5.02 0.94
N PHE A 130 -10.60 6.14 1.59
CA PHE A 130 -10.13 6.10 2.97
C PHE A 130 -11.01 6.96 3.87
N TYR A 131 -11.05 6.58 5.14
CA TYR A 131 -11.79 7.28 6.16
C TYR A 131 -10.83 8.13 7.00
N SER A 132 -11.14 9.41 7.14
CA SER A 132 -10.47 10.32 8.06
C SER A 132 -11.26 10.47 9.35
N ASP A 133 -10.58 10.65 10.48
CA ASP A 133 -11.17 10.71 11.82
C ASP A 133 -11.27 12.15 12.38
N GLY A 134 -11.13 13.17 11.54
CA GLY A 134 -11.13 14.58 11.95
C GLY A 134 -9.84 15.07 12.62
N SER A 135 -8.84 14.19 12.81
CA SER A 135 -7.54 14.59 13.35
C SER A 135 -6.60 15.12 12.28
N SER A 136 -5.62 15.92 12.71
CA SER A 136 -4.64 16.57 11.83
C SER A 136 -3.48 15.68 11.38
N ARG A 137 -3.56 14.36 11.64
CA ARG A 137 -2.56 13.39 11.18
C ARG A 137 -2.70 13.10 9.69
N THR A 138 -1.67 12.48 9.12
CA THR A 138 -1.74 11.96 7.76
C THR A 138 -2.30 10.53 7.74
N PHE A 139 -3.14 10.24 6.76
CA PHE A 139 -3.70 8.92 6.49
C PHE A 139 -2.91 8.28 5.34
N HIS A 140 -2.41 7.07 5.56
CA HIS A 140 -1.51 6.41 4.61
C HIS A 140 -2.30 5.55 3.63
N VAL A 141 -2.02 5.76 2.35
CA VAL A 141 -2.63 5.03 1.23
C VAL A 141 -1.51 4.40 0.40
N TYR A 142 -1.69 3.14 0.00
CA TYR A 142 -0.61 2.32 -0.54
C TYR A 142 -0.89 1.86 -1.97
N PHE A 143 0.15 1.82 -2.81
CA PHE A 143 0.11 1.10 -4.08
C PHE A 143 0.02 -0.42 -3.84
N ASP A 144 -0.33 -1.19 -4.87
CA ASP A 144 -0.38 -2.66 -4.76
C ASP A 144 1.01 -3.27 -4.57
N HIS A 145 2.02 -2.65 -5.19
CA HIS A 145 3.41 -3.06 -5.08
C HIS A 145 4.32 -1.85 -4.84
N PRO A 146 5.40 -2.01 -4.06
CA PRO A 146 6.41 -0.96 -3.89
C PRO A 146 7.00 -0.55 -5.23
N VAL A 147 7.11 0.76 -5.48
CA VAL A 147 7.67 1.31 -6.71
C VAL A 147 9.12 1.71 -6.47
N GLN A 148 10.04 1.17 -7.27
CA GLN A 148 11.45 1.54 -7.20
C GLN A 148 11.66 2.97 -7.70
N ILE A 149 12.38 3.76 -6.91
CA ILE A 149 12.81 5.12 -7.22
C ILE A 149 14.32 5.13 -7.27
N ASP A 150 14.87 5.44 -8.43
CA ASP A 150 16.30 5.58 -8.62
C ASP A 150 16.73 7.02 -8.27
N PRO A 151 17.95 7.20 -7.74
CA PRO A 151 18.46 8.52 -7.40
C PRO A 151 18.62 9.42 -8.63
N GLU A 152 18.64 10.72 -8.40
CA GLU A 152 18.94 11.76 -9.42
C GLU A 152 17.91 11.89 -10.57
N TYR A 153 16.76 11.22 -10.47
CA TYR A 153 15.64 11.41 -11.40
C TYR A 153 14.47 12.13 -10.72
N PHE A 154 13.79 12.99 -11.48
CA PHE A 154 12.54 13.60 -11.04
C PHE A 154 11.35 12.66 -11.24
N TYR A 155 10.58 12.51 -10.17
CA TYR A 155 9.31 11.80 -10.14
C TYR A 155 8.20 12.75 -9.72
N THR A 156 6.99 12.53 -10.22
CA THR A 156 5.80 13.28 -9.83
C THR A 156 4.90 12.39 -9.00
N ALA A 157 4.68 12.78 -7.74
CA ALA A 157 3.63 12.22 -6.91
C ALA A 157 2.36 13.05 -7.13
N SER A 158 1.25 12.39 -7.44
CA SER A 158 -0.05 13.04 -7.61
C SER A 158 -1.16 12.30 -6.89
N ALA A 159 -2.10 13.05 -6.34
CA ALA A 159 -3.31 12.55 -5.73
C ALA A 159 -4.51 13.37 -6.22
N ILE A 160 -5.57 12.69 -6.62
CA ILE A 160 -6.87 13.28 -6.87
C ILE A 160 -7.75 12.83 -5.72
N LEU A 161 -8.29 13.78 -4.97
CA LEU A 161 -9.17 13.50 -3.85
C LEU A 161 -10.53 14.14 -4.11
N ASP A 162 -11.58 13.45 -3.71
CA ASP A 162 -12.96 13.93 -3.77
C ASP A 162 -13.67 13.66 -2.44
N GLY A 163 -14.15 14.71 -1.81
CA GLY A 163 -14.88 14.66 -0.54
C GLY A 163 -15.52 16.01 -0.19
N ASN A 164 -16.53 15.95 0.68
CA ASN A 164 -17.39 17.11 0.94
C ASN A 164 -16.82 18.08 1.99
N GLU A 165 -15.97 17.57 2.89
CA GLU A 165 -15.45 18.34 4.03
C GLU A 165 -14.18 19.12 3.69
N LEU A 166 -13.98 20.21 4.44
CA LEU A 166 -12.70 20.91 4.50
C LEU A 166 -11.62 19.96 5.00
N SER A 167 -10.40 20.09 4.47
CA SER A 167 -9.27 19.26 4.88
C SER A 167 -8.17 20.07 5.55
N TYR A 168 -7.44 19.41 6.47
CA TYR A 168 -6.12 19.87 6.87
C TYR A 168 -5.18 19.93 5.66
N PHE A 169 -4.15 20.77 5.74
CA PHE A 169 -3.09 20.86 4.75
C PHE A 169 -1.80 21.34 5.42
N GLY A 170 -0.67 21.11 4.76
CA GLY A 170 0.67 21.53 5.21
C GLY A 170 1.28 22.57 4.28
#